data_AF-A0A1G0NGD0-F1
#
_entry.id   AF-A0A1G0NGD0-F1
#
_cell.length_a   1.000
_cell.length_b   1.000
_cell.length_c   1.000
_cell.angle_alpha   90.00
_cell.angle_beta   90.00
_cell.angle_gamma   90.00
#
_symmetry.space_group_name_H-M   'P 1'
#
loop_
_entity.id
_entity.type
_entity.pdbx_description
1 polymer ?
#
loop_
_entity_poly.entity_id
_entity_poly.type
_entity_poly.pdbx_seq_one_letter_code
_entity_poly.pdbx_strand_id
1 'polypeptide(L)'
;MTSPCAALQERIIAFLAEIGLDVHRVDGVAGDSFALGVSIHNGTLLVAPEAQPSCVLHEAGHLAVTPACFRPLLDGNLYRSFRSIEREMVRLNLEPEHPLVTAVINSSDPEATAWAWAAGVHLGLNPELIIQDVDYDGEGADVRLGLQHNAYCGIHGLAHGGMCLLPRRPGGFPTLKYWLQPAVAYVDAATFSPTDWCSTAVEPLRDLSHELLLPA
;
A
#
# COMPACT_ATOMS: atom_id res chain seq x y z
N MET A 1 15.73 25.34 -14.79
CA MET A 1 15.59 25.53 -13.33
C MET A 1 14.39 24.71 -12.91
N THR A 2 14.59 23.63 -12.16
CA THR A 2 13.49 22.78 -11.66
C THR A 2 12.72 23.57 -10.59
N SER A 3 11.39 23.58 -10.66
CA SER A 3 10.54 24.22 -9.64
C SER A 3 10.81 23.58 -8.27
N PRO A 4 10.75 24.33 -7.14
CA PRO A 4 10.91 23.76 -5.80
C PRO A 4 10.00 22.54 -5.52
N CYS A 5 8.79 22.53 -6.08
CA CYS A 5 7.87 21.40 -5.97
C CYS A 5 8.37 20.16 -6.73
N ALA A 6 8.87 20.35 -7.95
CA ALA A 6 9.42 19.26 -8.76
C ALA A 6 10.72 18.69 -8.14
N ALA A 7 11.57 19.54 -7.56
CA ALA A 7 12.76 19.08 -6.84
C ALA A 7 12.41 18.28 -5.58
N LEU A 8 11.31 18.64 -4.90
CA LEU A 8 10.82 17.89 -3.75
C LEU A 8 10.29 16.50 -4.16
N GLN A 9 9.48 16.45 -5.21
CA GLN A 9 8.96 15.20 -5.75
C GLN A 9 10.10 14.26 -6.19
N GLU A 10 11.14 14.79 -6.83
CA GLU A 10 12.35 14.02 -7.20
C GLU A 10 13.05 13.42 -5.98
N ARG A 11 13.16 14.17 -4.87
CA ARG A 11 13.73 13.64 -3.62
C ARG A 11 12.90 12.51 -3.03
N ILE A 12 11.58 12.63 -3.05
CA ILE A 12 10.67 11.57 -2.57
C ILE A 12 10.84 10.34 -3.44
N ILE A 13 10.73 10.46 -4.76
CA ILE A 13 10.88 9.34 -5.69
C ILE A 13 12.25 8.66 -5.53
N ALA A 14 13.32 9.42 -5.39
CA ALA A 14 14.66 8.88 -5.18
C ALA A 14 14.75 8.06 -3.89
N PHE A 15 14.17 8.55 -2.79
CA PHE A 15 14.09 7.80 -1.53
C PHE A 15 13.26 6.51 -1.67
N LEU A 16 12.11 6.57 -2.34
CA LEU A 16 11.26 5.39 -2.56
C LEU A 16 11.97 4.32 -3.39
N ALA A 17 12.70 4.73 -4.43
CA ALA A 17 13.52 3.83 -5.23
C ALA A 17 14.70 3.26 -4.40
N GLU A 18 15.34 4.06 -3.56
CA GLU A 18 16.44 3.64 -2.68
C GLU A 18 16.01 2.54 -1.70
N ILE A 19 14.82 2.67 -1.10
CA ILE A 19 14.30 1.65 -0.18
C ILE A 19 13.84 0.38 -0.91
N GLY A 20 13.76 0.39 -2.24
CA GLY A 20 13.43 -0.77 -3.08
C GLY A 20 11.99 -0.84 -3.56
N LEU A 21 11.24 0.28 -3.58
CA LEU A 21 9.97 0.34 -4.30
C LEU A 21 10.20 0.57 -5.79
N ASP A 22 9.36 -0.05 -6.60
CA ASP A 22 9.33 0.21 -8.03
C ASP A 22 8.50 1.47 -8.29
N VAL A 23 9.15 2.54 -8.76
CA VAL A 23 8.54 3.87 -8.92
C VAL A 23 8.87 4.44 -10.28
N HIS A 24 7.84 4.82 -11.03
CA HIS A 24 7.95 5.35 -12.38
C HIS A 24 7.27 6.71 -12.50
N ARG A 25 7.98 7.67 -13.10
CA ARG A 25 7.36 8.93 -13.53
C ARG A 25 6.58 8.70 -14.81
N VAL A 26 5.39 9.26 -14.87
CA VAL A 26 4.50 9.22 -16.04
C VAL A 26 3.99 10.63 -16.35
N ASP A 27 3.48 10.87 -17.55
CA ASP A 27 2.93 12.18 -17.92
C ASP A 27 1.57 12.47 -17.26
N GLY A 28 0.89 11.43 -16.79
CA GLY A 28 -0.39 11.49 -16.11
C GLY A 28 -0.86 10.10 -15.70
N VAL A 29 -1.82 10.02 -14.77
CA VAL A 29 -2.49 8.78 -14.36
C VAL A 29 -3.96 8.81 -14.80
N ALA A 30 -4.56 7.66 -15.08
CA ALA A 30 -5.94 7.58 -15.57
C ALA A 30 -6.94 7.17 -14.46
N GLY A 31 -8.23 7.39 -14.70
CA GLY A 31 -9.32 6.93 -13.83
C GLY A 31 -9.49 7.77 -12.57
N ASP A 32 -10.02 7.15 -11.51
CA ASP A 32 -10.31 7.83 -10.23
C ASP A 32 -9.04 8.40 -9.56
N SER A 33 -7.87 7.88 -9.92
CA SER A 33 -6.56 8.35 -9.48
C SER A 33 -6.12 9.69 -10.10
N PHE A 34 -6.80 10.18 -11.15
CA PHE A 34 -6.45 11.41 -11.86
C PHE A 34 -6.40 12.63 -10.93
N ALA A 35 -7.28 12.69 -9.93
CA ALA A 35 -7.32 13.81 -8.99
C ALA A 35 -6.10 13.87 -8.05
N LEU A 36 -5.39 12.76 -7.86
CA LEU A 36 -4.26 12.64 -6.94
C LEU A 36 -2.90 12.64 -7.65
N GLY A 37 -2.88 12.43 -8.97
CA GLY A 37 -1.64 12.37 -9.77
C GLY A 37 -0.78 11.14 -9.49
N VAL A 38 -1.26 10.18 -8.70
CA VAL A 38 -0.52 8.97 -8.30
C VAL A 38 -1.42 7.75 -8.44
N SER A 39 -0.86 6.62 -8.88
CA SER A 39 -1.59 5.35 -8.95
C SER A 39 -0.63 4.19 -8.72
N ILE A 40 -1.12 3.11 -8.12
CA ILE A 40 -0.41 1.85 -8.07
C ILE A 40 -0.85 0.99 -9.25
N HIS A 41 0.08 0.32 -9.93
CA HIS A 41 -0.20 -0.65 -10.98
C HIS A 41 0.68 -1.89 -10.84
N ASN A 42 0.08 -3.04 -10.54
CA ASN A 42 0.79 -4.31 -10.33
C ASN A 42 2.01 -4.19 -9.39
N GLY A 43 1.87 -3.44 -8.29
CA GLY A 43 2.94 -3.20 -7.32
C GLY A 43 3.91 -2.07 -7.69
N THR A 44 3.75 -1.42 -8.83
CA THR A 44 4.54 -0.27 -9.26
C THR A 44 3.83 1.05 -8.93
N LEU A 45 4.54 2.01 -8.37
CA LEU A 45 4.01 3.35 -8.11
C LEU A 45 4.22 4.26 -9.32
N LEU A 46 3.14 4.71 -9.94
CA LEU A 46 3.13 5.66 -11.04
C LEU A 46 2.92 7.08 -10.49
N VAL A 47 3.82 8.00 -10.79
CA VAL A 47 3.81 9.37 -10.26
C VAL A 47 3.79 10.39 -11.39
N ALA A 48 2.72 11.18 -11.47
CA ALA A 48 2.56 12.28 -12.41
C ALA A 48 3.12 13.61 -11.86
N PRO A 49 3.43 14.61 -12.70
CA PRO A 49 4.03 15.87 -12.26
C PRO A 49 3.18 16.66 -11.25
N GLU A 50 1.85 16.52 -11.29
CA GLU A 50 0.88 17.17 -10.43
C GLU A 50 0.71 16.50 -9.05
N ALA A 51 1.26 15.30 -8.87
CA ALA A 51 1.10 14.50 -7.66
C ALA A 51 1.63 15.23 -6.43
N GLN A 52 0.78 15.37 -5.41
CA GLN A 52 1.17 15.99 -4.15
C GLN A 52 2.06 15.04 -3.33
N PRO A 53 3.04 15.56 -2.57
CA PRO A 53 3.86 14.75 -1.67
C PRO A 53 3.06 13.84 -0.73
N SER A 54 1.93 14.31 -0.20
CA SER A 54 1.05 13.52 0.67
C SER A 54 0.51 12.29 -0.04
N CYS A 55 -0.03 12.45 -1.25
CA CYS A 55 -0.55 11.35 -2.05
C CYS A 55 0.56 10.35 -2.42
N VAL A 56 1.72 10.83 -2.86
CA VAL A 56 2.85 9.93 -3.21
C VAL A 56 3.30 9.10 -2.01
N LEU A 57 3.42 9.71 -0.83
CA LEU A 57 3.84 9.01 0.39
C LEU A 57 2.77 8.05 0.91
N HIS A 58 1.48 8.39 0.80
CA HIS A 58 0.38 7.54 1.22
C HIS A 58 0.29 6.26 0.36
N GLU A 59 0.27 6.41 -0.97
CA GLU A 59 0.25 5.27 -1.88
C GLU A 59 1.52 4.41 -1.80
N ALA A 60 2.69 5.05 -1.64
CA ALA A 60 3.92 4.32 -1.34
C ALA A 60 3.83 3.56 0.00
N GLY A 61 3.11 4.13 0.98
CA GLY A 61 2.80 3.50 2.26
C GLY A 61 2.10 2.16 2.07
N HIS A 62 1.06 2.10 1.24
CA HIS A 62 0.35 0.83 0.94
C HIS A 62 1.29 -0.24 0.38
N LEU A 63 2.15 0.13 -0.59
CA LEU A 63 3.16 -0.79 -1.11
C LEU A 63 4.15 -1.23 -0.01
N ALA A 64 4.60 -0.29 0.82
CA ALA A 64 5.60 -0.53 1.84
C ALA A 64 5.12 -1.46 2.96
N VAL A 65 3.90 -1.26 3.46
CA VAL A 65 3.31 -2.08 4.55
C VAL A 65 2.84 -3.45 4.06
N THR A 66 2.61 -3.60 2.75
CA THR A 66 2.27 -4.89 2.13
C THR A 66 3.52 -5.79 2.03
N PRO A 67 3.43 -7.07 2.45
CA PRO A 67 4.48 -8.06 2.23
C PRO A 67 4.92 -8.17 0.76
N ALA A 68 6.22 -8.36 0.53
CA ALA A 68 6.79 -8.32 -0.82
C ALA A 68 6.13 -9.31 -1.80
N CYS A 69 5.73 -10.49 -1.33
CA CYS A 69 5.06 -11.51 -2.15
C CYS A 69 3.65 -11.11 -2.63
N PHE A 70 3.04 -10.10 -2.00
CA PHE A 70 1.69 -9.63 -2.32
C PHE A 70 1.66 -8.27 -3.00
N ARG A 71 2.76 -7.50 -3.00
CA ARG A 71 2.83 -6.21 -3.70
C ARG A 71 2.39 -6.26 -5.16
N PRO A 72 2.72 -7.30 -5.96
CA PRO A 72 2.24 -7.38 -7.34
C PRO A 72 0.71 -7.43 -7.49
N LEU A 73 -0.04 -7.73 -6.41
CA LEU A 73 -1.50 -7.76 -6.40
C LEU A 73 -2.12 -6.37 -6.15
N LEU A 74 -1.32 -5.37 -5.77
CA LEU A 74 -1.79 -4.00 -5.56
C LEU A 74 -1.94 -3.30 -6.91
N ASP A 75 -3.13 -2.78 -7.18
CA ASP A 75 -3.49 -2.09 -8.42
C ASP A 75 -4.69 -1.17 -8.16
N GLY A 76 -4.51 0.13 -8.39
CA GLY A 76 -5.51 1.19 -8.23
C GLY A 76 -6.46 1.01 -7.04
N ASN A 77 -7.57 0.31 -7.28
CA ASN A 77 -8.57 -0.02 -6.26
C ASN A 77 -8.03 -1.05 -5.23
N LEU A 78 -7.51 -0.54 -4.12
CA LEU A 78 -6.94 -1.36 -3.03
C LEU A 78 -7.93 -2.37 -2.46
N TYR A 79 -9.23 -2.08 -2.42
CA TYR A 79 -10.23 -3.06 -1.96
C TYR A 79 -10.23 -4.34 -2.82
N ARG A 80 -10.08 -4.21 -4.15
CA ARG A 80 -9.93 -5.37 -5.03
C ARG A 80 -8.61 -6.09 -4.78
N SER A 81 -7.53 -5.36 -4.57
CA SER A 81 -6.21 -5.92 -4.24
C SER A 81 -6.23 -6.72 -2.95
N PHE A 82 -6.83 -6.20 -1.87
CA PHE A 82 -6.94 -6.91 -0.60
C PHE A 82 -7.80 -8.16 -0.70
N ARG A 83 -8.86 -8.17 -1.53
CA ARG A 83 -9.60 -9.39 -1.83
C ARG A 83 -8.77 -10.44 -2.56
N SER A 84 -7.85 -10.02 -3.44
CA SER A 84 -6.91 -10.94 -4.09
C SER A 84 -5.91 -11.50 -3.08
N ILE A 85 -5.37 -10.65 -2.20
CA ILE A 85 -4.47 -11.08 -1.11
C ILE A 85 -5.18 -12.07 -0.20
N GLU A 86 -6.42 -11.80 0.22
CA GLU A 86 -7.21 -12.71 1.05
C GLU A 86 -7.35 -14.10 0.40
N ARG A 87 -7.62 -14.16 -0.91
CA ARG A 87 -7.69 -15.43 -1.65
C ARG A 87 -6.36 -16.18 -1.65
N GLU A 88 -5.25 -15.48 -1.85
CA GLU A 88 -3.92 -16.09 -1.77
C GLU A 88 -3.60 -16.57 -0.36
N MET A 89 -3.95 -15.79 0.66
CA MET A 89 -3.77 -16.18 2.06
C MET A 89 -4.57 -17.45 2.41
N VAL A 90 -5.79 -17.59 1.92
CA VAL A 90 -6.60 -18.81 2.06
C VAL A 90 -5.93 -20.00 1.35
N ARG A 91 -5.36 -19.80 0.15
CA ARG A 91 -4.64 -20.85 -0.59
C ARG A 91 -3.38 -21.32 0.13
N LEU A 92 -2.63 -20.39 0.73
CA LEU A 92 -1.43 -20.71 1.49
C LEU A 92 -1.74 -21.50 2.77
N ASN A 93 -2.98 -21.47 3.26
CA ASN A 93 -3.46 -22.20 4.43
C ASN A 93 -2.51 -22.07 5.63
N LEU A 94 -2.10 -20.83 5.91
CA LEU A 94 -1.16 -20.51 6.97
C LEU A 94 -1.86 -20.51 8.33
N GLU A 95 -1.15 -20.94 9.36
CA GLU A 95 -1.61 -20.83 10.74
C GLU A 95 -1.86 -19.36 11.12
N PRO A 96 -2.86 -19.05 11.97
CA PRO A 96 -3.18 -17.68 12.38
C PRO A 96 -1.97 -16.89 12.94
N GLU A 97 -1.07 -17.59 13.63
CA GLU A 97 0.14 -17.02 14.25
C GLU A 97 1.26 -16.72 13.23
N HIS A 98 1.09 -17.12 11.96
CA HIS A 98 2.14 -16.99 10.98
C HIS A 98 2.51 -15.51 10.76
N PRO A 99 3.80 -15.13 10.73
CA PRO A 99 4.22 -13.73 10.59
C PRO A 99 3.62 -13.02 9.37
N LEU A 100 3.41 -13.75 8.27
CA LEU A 100 2.76 -13.22 7.08
C LEU A 100 1.28 -12.86 7.31
N VAL A 101 0.53 -13.66 8.09
CA VAL A 101 -0.86 -13.35 8.47
C VAL A 101 -0.88 -12.07 9.29
N THR A 102 0.01 -11.96 10.28
CA THR A 102 0.14 -10.75 11.09
C THR A 102 0.47 -9.54 10.23
N ALA A 103 1.39 -9.67 9.28
CA ALA A 103 1.77 -8.57 8.39
C ALA A 103 0.61 -8.10 7.51
N VAL A 104 -0.18 -9.01 6.93
CA VAL A 104 -1.34 -8.67 6.10
C VAL A 104 -2.47 -8.02 6.90
N ILE A 105 -2.70 -8.46 8.15
CA ILE A 105 -3.72 -7.83 9.01
C ILE A 105 -3.32 -6.38 9.35
N ASN A 106 -2.02 -6.09 9.42
CA ASN A 106 -1.49 -4.78 9.76
C ASN A 106 -0.94 -4.03 8.52
N SER A 107 -1.64 -4.09 7.40
CA SER A 107 -1.24 -3.43 6.15
C SER A 107 -2.37 -2.58 5.55
N SER A 108 -3.19 -1.94 6.38
CA SER A 108 -4.35 -1.13 5.97
C SER A 108 -4.06 0.37 5.95
N ASP A 109 -5.06 1.20 5.65
CA ASP A 109 -4.93 2.66 5.52
C ASP A 109 -4.25 3.33 6.72
N PRO A 110 -4.59 3.01 8.00
CA PRO A 110 -3.87 3.58 9.13
C PRO A 110 -2.37 3.26 9.12
N GLU A 111 -1.97 2.04 8.76
CA GLU A 111 -0.54 1.71 8.69
C GLU A 111 0.16 2.45 7.54
N ALA A 112 -0.50 2.59 6.39
CA ALA A 112 0.00 3.39 5.27
C ALA A 112 0.17 4.87 5.67
N THR A 113 -0.80 5.46 6.37
CA THR A 113 -0.74 6.83 6.90
C THR A 113 0.39 7.00 7.92
N ALA A 114 0.55 6.06 8.86
CA ALA A 114 1.63 6.10 9.83
C ALA A 114 3.01 5.94 9.16
N TRP A 115 3.09 5.12 8.12
CA TRP A 115 4.32 4.94 7.33
C TRP A 115 4.67 6.21 6.56
N ALA A 116 3.68 6.84 5.91
CA ALA A 116 3.84 8.10 5.19
C ALA A 116 4.35 9.20 6.12
N TRP A 117 3.82 9.28 7.35
CA TRP A 117 4.33 10.16 8.40
C TRP A 117 5.81 9.93 8.71
N ALA A 118 6.19 8.68 8.97
CA ALA A 118 7.58 8.33 9.29
C ALA A 118 8.54 8.66 8.14
N ALA A 119 8.15 8.35 6.89
CA ALA A 119 8.93 8.66 5.69
C ALA A 119 9.07 10.18 5.48
N GLY A 120 7.98 10.93 5.61
CA GLY A 120 7.99 12.38 5.49
C GLY A 120 8.85 13.06 6.56
N VAL A 121 8.79 12.59 7.81
CA VAL A 121 9.67 13.07 8.90
C VAL A 121 11.14 12.76 8.58
N HIS A 122 11.45 11.56 8.10
CA HIS A 122 12.80 11.18 7.68
C HIS A 122 13.34 12.08 6.56
N LEU A 123 12.49 12.47 5.62
CA LEU A 123 12.81 13.39 4.52
C LEU A 123 12.87 14.87 4.95
N GLY A 124 12.55 15.18 6.21
CA GLY A 124 12.53 16.54 6.75
C GLY A 124 11.41 17.41 6.20
N LEU A 125 10.25 16.80 5.87
CA LEU A 125 9.10 17.51 5.31
C LEU A 125 8.31 18.24 6.38
N ASN A 126 7.63 19.33 5.98
CA ASN A 126 6.61 19.96 6.82
C ASN A 126 5.43 18.97 7.01
N PRO A 127 4.92 18.77 8.23
CA PRO A 127 3.73 17.94 8.51
C PRO A 127 2.57 18.09 7.53
N GLU A 128 2.23 19.31 7.10
CA GLU A 128 1.14 19.58 6.15
C GLU A 128 1.40 19.03 4.74
N LEU A 129 2.67 18.87 4.35
CA LEU A 129 3.04 18.22 3.09
C LEU A 129 2.99 16.70 3.19
N ILE A 130 3.01 16.14 4.40
CA ILE A 130 2.96 14.70 4.61
C ILE A 130 1.51 14.23 4.67
N ILE A 131 0.65 14.98 5.38
CA ILE A 131 -0.77 14.71 5.58
C ILE A 131 -1.52 16.00 5.33
N GLN A 132 -2.28 16.10 4.24
CA GLN A 132 -3.13 17.26 3.97
C GLN A 132 -4.53 17.08 4.54
N ASP A 133 -5.22 18.19 4.83
CA ASP A 133 -6.58 18.13 5.37
C ASP A 133 -7.59 17.55 4.37
N VAL A 134 -7.42 17.87 3.08
CA VAL A 134 -8.29 17.40 2.00
C VAL A 134 -8.24 15.89 1.81
N ASP A 135 -7.12 15.25 2.18
CA ASP A 135 -6.94 13.80 2.03
C ASP A 135 -7.70 13.00 3.12
N TYR A 136 -8.23 13.67 4.14
CA TYR A 136 -8.89 13.06 5.31
C TYR A 136 -10.21 13.76 5.66
N ASP A 137 -11.02 14.11 4.67
CA ASP A 137 -12.34 14.76 4.86
C ASP A 137 -12.31 16.05 5.71
N GLY A 138 -11.17 16.76 5.71
CA GLY A 138 -10.94 17.96 6.51
C GLY A 138 -10.32 17.71 7.90
N GLU A 139 -10.12 16.45 8.30
CA GLU A 139 -9.61 16.05 9.62
C GLU A 139 -8.08 15.84 9.66
N GLY A 140 -7.36 16.20 8.59
CA GLY A 140 -5.91 15.99 8.50
C GLY A 140 -5.13 16.63 9.67
N ALA A 141 -5.61 17.75 10.22
CA ALA A 141 -5.00 18.38 11.39
C ALA A 141 -5.02 17.49 12.63
N ASP A 142 -6.12 16.78 12.87
CA ASP A 142 -6.25 15.85 13.99
C ASP A 142 -5.41 14.59 13.76
N VAL A 143 -5.32 14.12 12.52
CA VAL A 143 -4.42 13.02 12.12
C VAL A 143 -2.96 13.40 12.38
N ARG A 144 -2.52 14.59 11.94
CA ARG A 144 -1.17 15.13 12.21
C ARG A 144 -0.89 15.23 13.70
N LEU A 145 -1.84 15.75 14.48
CA LEU A 145 -1.71 15.87 15.93
C LEU A 145 -1.55 14.48 16.58
N GLY A 146 -2.37 13.52 16.18
CA GLY A 146 -2.28 12.13 16.64
C GLY A 146 -0.93 11.49 16.32
N LEU A 147 -0.42 11.66 15.10
CA LEU A 147 0.88 11.14 14.68
C LEU A 147 2.03 11.81 15.43
N GLN A 148 2.00 13.13 15.59
CA GLN A 148 3.01 13.90 16.31
C GLN A 148 3.10 13.53 17.79
N HIS A 149 1.98 13.18 18.40
CA HIS A 149 1.91 12.71 19.79
C HIS A 149 2.01 11.18 19.94
N ASN A 150 2.29 10.46 18.86
CA ASN A 150 2.37 9.00 18.84
C ASN A 150 1.09 8.28 19.33
N ALA A 151 -0.06 8.89 19.09
CA ALA A 151 -1.39 8.41 19.49
C ALA A 151 -2.25 7.91 18.32
N TYR A 152 -1.73 7.94 17.09
CA TYR A 152 -2.43 7.45 15.91
C TYR A 152 -2.43 5.90 15.85
N CYS A 153 -3.57 5.29 15.52
CA CYS A 153 -3.77 3.84 15.63
C CYS A 153 -2.83 3.01 14.74
N GLY A 154 -2.54 3.48 13.53
CA GLY A 154 -1.66 2.79 12.58
C GLY A 154 -0.22 2.60 13.07
N ILE A 155 0.22 3.38 14.06
CA ILE A 155 1.54 3.20 14.69
C ILE A 155 1.64 1.84 15.38
N HIS A 156 0.56 1.40 16.02
CA HIS A 156 0.51 0.09 16.65
C HIS A 156 0.50 -1.02 15.61
N GLY A 157 -0.19 -0.81 14.47
CA GLY A 157 -0.17 -1.76 13.36
C GLY A 157 1.23 -1.94 12.78
N LEU A 158 1.95 -0.86 12.49
CA LEU A 158 3.35 -0.92 12.04
C LEU A 158 4.26 -1.66 13.03
N ALA A 159 4.05 -1.46 14.33
CA ALA A 159 4.82 -2.15 15.36
C ALA A 159 4.49 -3.67 15.41
N HIS A 160 3.22 -4.06 15.30
CA HIS A 160 2.81 -5.47 15.26
C HIS A 160 3.21 -6.16 13.95
N GLY A 161 3.22 -5.42 12.83
CA GLY A 161 3.79 -5.84 11.56
C GLY A 161 5.33 -5.86 11.54
N GLY A 162 6.00 -5.57 12.66
CA GLY A 162 7.44 -5.70 12.81
C GLY A 162 8.28 -4.58 12.17
N MET A 163 7.66 -3.51 11.70
CA MET A 163 8.32 -2.42 10.97
C MET A 163 8.96 -1.38 11.88
N CYS A 164 8.48 -1.20 13.11
CA CYS A 164 9.05 -0.28 14.10
C CYS A 164 8.92 -0.78 15.54
N LEU A 165 9.61 -0.10 16.46
CA LEU A 165 9.35 -0.27 17.90
C LEU A 165 8.19 0.64 18.33
N LEU A 166 7.50 0.25 19.39
CA LEU A 166 6.46 1.09 20.01
C LEU A 166 7.04 2.43 20.48
N PRO A 167 6.27 3.54 20.43
CA PRO A 167 6.76 4.90 20.70
C PRO A 167 7.48 5.12 22.03
N ARG A 168 7.10 4.36 23.08
CA ARG A 168 7.69 4.50 24.43
C ARG A 168 9.05 3.79 24.58
N ARG A 169 9.57 3.16 23.53
CA ARG A 169 10.89 2.52 23.53
C ARG A 169 11.93 3.46 22.91
N PRO A 170 13.20 3.40 23.35
CA PRO A 170 14.29 4.07 22.63
C PRO A 170 14.33 3.64 21.17
N GLY A 171 14.33 4.60 20.24
CA GLY A 171 14.24 4.31 18.79
C GLY A 171 12.85 3.84 18.33
N GLY A 172 11.80 4.13 19.10
CA GLY A 172 10.40 3.93 18.71
C GLY A 172 9.99 4.80 17.51
N PHE A 173 8.76 4.57 17.04
CA PHE A 173 8.11 5.42 16.04
C PHE A 173 8.30 6.92 16.38
N PRO A 174 8.62 7.79 15.39
CA PRO A 174 8.55 7.58 13.94
C PRO A 174 9.77 6.89 13.30
N THR A 175 10.76 6.42 14.08
CA THR A 175 11.87 5.65 13.50
C THR A 175 11.40 4.25 13.10
N LEU A 176 11.49 3.92 11.81
CA LEU A 176 11.26 2.58 11.31
C LEU A 176 12.54 1.74 11.36
N LYS A 177 12.40 0.47 11.74
CA LYS A 177 13.45 -0.56 11.65
C LYS A 177 13.59 -1.06 10.21
N TYR A 178 12.46 -1.17 9.51
CA TYR A 178 12.40 -1.56 8.10
C TYR A 178 11.45 -0.61 7.36
N TRP A 179 11.91 -0.06 6.25
CA TRP A 179 11.07 0.77 5.38
C TRP A 179 10.08 -0.07 4.58
N LEU A 180 10.40 -1.32 4.29
CA LEU A 180 9.53 -2.26 3.60
C LEU A 180 9.19 -3.42 4.53
N GLN A 181 7.95 -3.89 4.47
CA GLN A 181 7.45 -5.01 5.27
C GLN A 181 8.40 -6.22 5.16
N PRO A 182 9.07 -6.61 6.26
CA PRO A 182 10.07 -7.68 6.24
C PRO A 182 9.47 -9.08 6.14
N ALA A 183 8.16 -9.25 6.39
CA ALA A 183 7.50 -10.52 6.21
C ALA A 183 7.51 -10.94 4.74
N VAL A 184 8.01 -12.14 4.47
CA VAL A 184 8.00 -12.78 3.17
C VAL A 184 7.27 -14.11 3.28
N ALA A 185 6.55 -14.50 2.23
CA ALA A 185 6.09 -15.87 2.14
C ALA A 185 7.29 -16.78 1.88
N TYR A 186 7.36 -17.91 2.60
CA TYR A 186 8.12 -19.07 2.12
C TYR A 186 7.28 -19.75 1.05
N VAL A 187 7.29 -19.16 -0.15
CA VAL A 187 6.76 -19.83 -1.34
C VAL A 187 7.85 -20.75 -1.86
N ASP A 188 7.60 -22.05 -1.88
CA ASP A 188 8.41 -22.94 -2.71
C ASP A 188 8.31 -22.43 -4.14
N ALA A 189 9.45 -22.15 -4.77
CA ALA A 189 9.53 -21.55 -6.10
C ALA A 189 8.81 -22.39 -7.17
N ALA A 190 8.50 -23.66 -6.88
CA ALA A 190 7.73 -24.56 -7.74
C ALA A 190 6.22 -24.25 -7.81
N THR A 191 5.65 -23.52 -6.85
CA THR A 191 4.19 -23.27 -6.77
C THR A 191 3.77 -21.83 -7.07
N PHE A 192 4.73 -20.92 -7.25
CA PHE A 192 4.43 -19.53 -7.62
C PHE A 192 4.42 -19.40 -9.15
N SER A 193 3.24 -19.27 -9.75
CA SER A 193 3.04 -19.06 -11.18
C SER A 193 2.67 -17.60 -11.45
N PRO A 194 3.54 -16.82 -12.10
CA PRO A 194 3.24 -15.47 -12.54
C PRO A 194 2.23 -15.37 -13.71
N THR A 195 1.38 -16.35 -13.92
CA THR A 195 0.43 -16.37 -15.05
C THR A 195 -1.01 -16.63 -14.62
N ASP A 196 -1.23 -16.78 -13.30
CA ASP A 196 -2.50 -16.90 -12.58
C ASP A 196 -3.58 -15.87 -12.94
N TRP A 197 -3.16 -14.71 -13.45
CA TRP A 197 -3.93 -13.47 -13.40
C TRP A 197 -4.59 -13.09 -14.73
N CYS A 198 -4.30 -13.82 -15.81
CA CYS A 198 -4.81 -13.50 -17.15
C CYS A 198 -5.77 -14.57 -17.70
N SER A 199 -6.73 -15.03 -16.89
CA SER A 199 -7.90 -15.75 -17.46
C SER A 199 -9.13 -15.69 -16.54
N THR A 200 -9.77 -14.53 -16.49
CA THR A 200 -11.24 -14.52 -16.42
C THR A 200 -11.75 -13.60 -17.52
N ALA A 201 -11.80 -14.15 -18.73
CA ALA A 201 -12.84 -13.73 -19.65
C ALA A 201 -14.17 -13.94 -18.93
N VAL A 202 -14.97 -12.88 -18.84
CA VAL A 202 -16.35 -12.94 -18.41
C VAL A 202 -17.09 -13.79 -19.45
N GLU A 203 -17.47 -15.03 -19.12
CA GLU A 203 -18.46 -15.74 -19.94
C GLU A 203 -19.85 -15.13 -19.66
N PRO A 204 -20.64 -14.80 -20.69
CA PRO A 204 -21.99 -14.32 -20.49
C PRO A 204 -22.87 -15.46 -19.96
N LEU A 205 -23.74 -15.13 -18.99
CA LEU A 205 -24.74 -16.01 -18.39
C LEU A 205 -25.51 -16.79 -19.48
N ARG A 206 -25.43 -18.12 -19.42
CA ARG A 206 -26.26 -18.99 -20.27
C ARG A 206 -27.72 -18.96 -19.79
N ASP A 207 -28.60 -18.69 -20.75
CA ASP A 207 -30.05 -18.79 -20.64
C ASP A 207 -30.46 -20.22 -20.27
N LEU A 208 -31.13 -20.37 -19.11
CA LEU A 208 -31.71 -21.63 -18.65
C LEU A 208 -33.16 -21.70 -19.12
N SER A 209 -33.35 -21.87 -20.42
CA SER A 209 -34.61 -22.35 -20.99
C SER A 209 -34.32 -23.64 -21.75
N HIS A 210 -35.05 -24.70 -21.38
CA HIS A 210 -34.95 -26.09 -21.86
C HIS A 210 -33.97 -27.01 -21.14
N GLU A 211 -34.39 -27.59 -20.01
CA GLU A 211 -34.23 -29.03 -19.76
C GLU A 211 -35.13 -29.48 -18.59
N LEU A 212 -36.38 -29.80 -18.93
CA LEU A 212 -37.27 -30.63 -18.11
C LEU A 212 -37.87 -31.65 -19.06
N LEU A 213 -37.24 -32.82 -19.16
CA LEU A 213 -37.84 -34.09 -19.59
C LEU A 213 -36.82 -35.22 -19.32
N LEU A 214 -36.95 -35.84 -18.14
CA LEU A 214 -36.39 -37.17 -17.86
C LEU A 214 -37.48 -38.23 -18.18
N PRO A 215 -37.13 -39.40 -18.74
CA PRO A 215 -38.09 -40.47 -18.98
C PRO A 215 -38.24 -41.38 -17.74
N ALA A 216 -39.44 -41.95 -17.60
CA ALA A 216 -39.71 -43.22 -16.96
C ALA A 216 -40.52 -44.07 -17.95
#